data_AF-A0A521YUP4-F1
#
_entry.id   AF-A0A521YUP4-F1
#
_cell.length_a   1.000
_cell.length_b   1.000
_cell.length_c   1.000
_cell.angle_alpha   90.00
_cell.angle_beta   90.00
_cell.angle_gamma   90.00
#
_symmetry.space_group_name_H-M   'P 1'
#
loop_
_entity.id
_entity.type
_entity.pdbx_description
1 polymer ?
#
loop_
_entity_poly.entity_id
_entity_poly.type
_entity_poly.pdbx_seq_one_letter_code
_entity_poly.pdbx_strand_id
1 'polypeptide(L)' 'MKLAQRRKTTPHALMLEAISEKLDAEEARARFLAEGNRRLAKMKKAGSGISAQAVFEYFEKRARGERARRPRLRKIG' A
#
# COMPACT_ATOMS: atom_id res chain seq x y z
N MET A 1 35.98 12.24 15.02
CA MET A 1 34.98 13.11 14.38
C MET A 1 35.26 13.26 12.87
N LYS A 2 35.06 12.21 12.05
CA LYS A 2 35.22 12.30 10.58
C LYS A 2 34.12 11.52 9.86
N LEU A 3 32.88 11.97 10.02
CA LEU A 3 31.75 11.56 9.18
C LEU A 3 31.17 12.73 8.35
N ALA A 4 31.91 13.84 8.24
CA ALA A 4 31.47 15.06 7.56
C ALA A 4 32.24 15.34 6.25
N GLN A 5 32.74 14.29 5.57
CA GLN A 5 33.40 14.44 4.27
C GLN A 5 32.72 13.69 3.12
N ARG A 6 31.52 13.13 3.31
CA ARG A 6 30.83 12.38 2.24
C ARG A 6 29.59 13.00 1.62
N ARG A 7 29.08 14.13 2.09
CA ARG A 7 28.04 14.89 1.37
C ARG A 7 28.22 16.38 1.67
N LYS A 8 28.32 17.21 0.63
CA LYS A 8 28.25 18.68 0.74
C LYS A 8 26.82 19.12 1.06
N THR A 9 26.17 18.52 2.05
CA THR A 9 24.78 18.79 2.42
C THR A 9 24.78 19.65 3.67
N THR A 10 24.35 20.91 3.53
CA THR A 10 24.13 21.80 4.67
C THR A 10 23.00 21.24 5.54
N PRO A 11 22.91 21.62 6.83
CA PRO A 11 21.74 21.29 7.67
C PRO A 11 20.41 21.69 6.99
N HIS A 12 20.40 22.77 6.23
CA HIS A 12 19.24 23.19 5.44
C HIS A 12 18.85 22.19 4.35
N ALA A 13 19.83 21.67 3.58
CA ALA A 13 19.57 20.64 2.59
C ALA A 13 19.00 19.36 3.23
N LEU A 14 19.52 18.97 4.39
CA LEU A 14 18.99 17.81 5.14
C LEU A 14 17.56 18.03 5.64
N MET A 15 17.24 19.24 6.11
CA MET A 15 15.87 19.58 6.51
C MET A 15 14.91 19.51 5.32
N LEU A 16 15.30 20.01 4.14
CA LEU A 16 14.47 19.94 2.94
C LEU A 16 14.23 18.49 2.49
N GLU A 17 15.26 17.65 2.50
CA GLU A 17 15.11 16.21 2.20
C GLU A 17 14.11 15.55 3.17
N ALA A 18 14.26 15.77 4.48
CA ALA A 18 13.35 15.20 5.48
C ALA A 18 11.89 15.68 5.31
N ILE A 19 11.69 16.95 4.95
CA ILE A 19 10.35 17.49 4.66
C ILE A 19 9.78 16.84 3.40
N SER A 20 10.57 16.70 2.34
CA SER A 20 10.14 16.05 1.10
C SER A 20 9.72 14.60 1.34
N GLU A 21 10.56 13.83 2.05
CA GLU A 21 10.25 12.44 2.40
C GLU A 21 8.96 12.33 3.23
N LYS A 22 8.75 13.27 4.16
CA LYS A 22 7.53 13.31 4.97
C LYS A 22 6.30 13.63 4.12
N LEU A 23 6.40 14.59 3.20
CA LEU A 23 5.31 14.95 2.30
C LEU A 23 4.95 13.78 1.39
N ASP A 24 5.94 13.13 0.77
CA ASP A 24 5.72 11.97 -0.09
C ASP A 24 5.02 10.83 0.65
N ALA A 25 5.41 10.58 1.91
CA ALA A 25 4.77 9.58 2.76
C ALA A 25 3.30 9.93 3.08
N GLU A 26 3.00 11.20 3.41
CA GLU A 26 1.64 11.64 3.69
C GLU A 26 0.76 11.64 2.44
N GLU A 27 1.31 12.03 1.29
CA GLU A 27 0.59 11.94 0.01
C GLU A 27 0.28 10.50 -0.37
N ALA A 28 1.25 9.58 -0.24
CA ALA A 28 1.04 8.17 -0.48
C ALA A 28 -0.05 7.60 0.44
N ARG A 29 -0.03 7.99 1.72
CA ARG A 29 -1.04 7.61 2.71
C ARG A 29 -2.43 8.15 2.33
N ALA A 30 -2.53 9.42 1.95
CA ALA A 30 -3.78 10.03 1.54
C ALA A 30 -4.38 9.34 0.31
N ARG A 31 -3.54 9.05 -0.70
CA ARG A 31 -3.95 8.32 -1.92
C ARG A 31 -4.43 6.90 -1.60
N PHE A 32 -3.72 6.19 -0.71
CA PHE A 32 -4.10 4.85 -0.27
C PHE A 32 -5.47 4.84 0.41
N LEU A 33 -5.70 5.76 1.34
CA LEU A 33 -6.98 5.89 2.07
C LEU A 33 -8.12 6.28 1.13
N ALA A 34 -7.90 7.22 0.22
CA ALA A 34 -8.91 7.65 -0.75
C ALA A 34 -9.37 6.50 -1.65
N GLU A 35 -8.43 5.74 -2.21
CA GLU A 35 -8.75 4.58 -3.05
C GLU A 35 -9.39 3.45 -2.23
N GLY A 36 -8.93 3.21 -1.00
CA GLY A 36 -9.55 2.26 -0.07
C GLY A 36 -11.01 2.59 0.21
N ASN A 37 -11.31 3.84 0.56
CA ASN A 37 -12.66 4.33 0.81
C ASN A 37 -13.55 4.21 -0.44
N ARG A 38 -13.02 4.58 -1.62
CA ARG A 38 -13.73 4.44 -2.89
C ARG A 38 -14.09 2.98 -3.18
N ARG A 39 -13.15 2.05 -3.00
CA ARG A 39 -13.39 0.60 -3.20
C ARG A 39 -14.39 0.05 -2.19
N LEU A 40 -14.28 0.46 -0.93
CA LEU A 40 -15.22 0.06 0.12
C LEU A 40 -16.64 0.53 -0.19
N ALA A 41 -16.81 1.78 -0.62
CA ALA A 41 -18.11 2.30 -1.03
C ALA A 41 -18.70 1.52 -2.21
N LYS A 42 -17.88 1.19 -3.23
CA LYS A 42 -18.29 0.37 -4.36
C LYS A 42 -18.71 -1.04 -3.94
N MET A 43 -17.94 -1.68 -3.06
CA MET A 43 -18.24 -3.02 -2.53
C MET A 43 -19.56 -3.02 -1.75
N LYS A 44 -19.76 -2.03 -0.86
CA LYS A 44 -21.02 -1.86 -0.10
C LYS A 44 -22.21 -1.68 -1.04
N LYS A 45 -22.08 -0.81 -2.05
CA LYS A 45 -23.14 -0.59 -3.05
C LYS A 45 -23.46 -1.85 -3.87
N ALA A 46 -22.44 -2.64 -4.22
CA ALA A 46 -22.61 -3.86 -5.01
C ALA A 46 -23.08 -5.07 -4.16
N GLY A 47 -23.05 -4.98 -2.83
CA GLY A 47 -23.41 -6.08 -1.91
C GLY A 47 -22.57 -7.35 -2.13
N SER A 48 -21.38 -7.21 -2.72
CA SER A 48 -20.56 -8.35 -3.13
C SER A 48 -19.07 -8.02 -3.04
N GLY A 49 -18.28 -9.02 -2.68
CA GLY A 49 -16.85 -8.90 -2.45
C GLY A 49 -16.15 -10.25 -2.55
N ILE A 50 -14.83 -10.23 -2.47
CA ILE A 50 -14.01 -11.44 -2.43
C ILE A 50 -13.58 -11.63 -0.97
N SER A 51 -13.69 -12.85 -0.44
CA SER A 51 -13.21 -13.18 0.90
C SER A 51 -11.71 -12.87 1.02
N ALA A 52 -11.31 -12.15 2.07
CA ALA A 52 -9.91 -11.87 2.36
C ALA A 52 -9.09 -13.15 2.54
N GLN A 53 -9.65 -14.14 3.25
CA GLN A 53 -9.01 -15.45 3.43
C GLN A 53 -8.74 -16.14 2.09
N ALA A 54 -9.72 -16.14 1.18
CA ALA A 54 -9.54 -16.73 -0.15
C ALA A 54 -8.45 -15.99 -0.97
N VAL A 55 -8.33 -14.67 -0.81
CA VAL A 55 -7.26 -13.88 -1.44
C VAL A 55 -5.89 -14.24 -0.87
N PHE A 56 -5.76 -14.37 0.45
CA PHE A 56 -4.50 -14.75 1.09
C PHE A 56 -4.07 -16.15 0.69
N GLU A 57 -4.97 -17.13 0.77
CA GLU A 57 -4.69 -18.50 0.33
C GLU A 57 -4.27 -18.56 -1.15
N TYR A 58 -4.91 -17.75 -2.00
CA TYR A 58 -4.53 -17.65 -3.41
C TYR A 58 -3.11 -17.11 -3.58
N PHE A 59 -2.75 -16.04 -2.88
CA PHE A 59 -1.40 -15.46 -2.97
C PHE A 59 -0.33 -16.38 -2.39
N GLU A 60 -0.59 -17.03 -1.26
CA GLU A 60 0.33 -17.99 -0.66
C GLU A 60 0.64 -19.16 -1.60
N LYS A 61 -0.40 -19.77 -2.20
CA LYS A 61 -0.21 -20.85 -3.17
C LYS A 61 0.59 -20.38 -4.39
N ARG A 62 0.29 -19.18 -4.89
CA ARG A 62 1.02 -18.59 -6.02
C ARG A 62 2.48 -18.27 -5.69
N ALA A 63 2.76 -17.79 -4.48
CA ALA A 63 4.11 -17.52 -4.01
C ALA A 63 4.97 -18.79 -3.92
N ARG A 64 4.34 -19.94 -3.63
CA ARG A 64 4.99 -21.26 -3.66
C ARG A 64 5.09 -21.90 -5.06
N GLY A 65 4.67 -21.19 -6.11
CA GLY A 65 4.67 -21.71 -7.49
C GLY A 65 3.54 -22.69 -7.80
N GLU A 66 2.60 -22.90 -6.87
CA GLU A 66 1.48 -23.81 -7.07
C GLU A 66 0.40 -23.21 -7.98
N ARG A 67 -0.32 -24.08 -8.68
CA ARG A 67 -1.52 -23.67 -9.42
C ARG A 67 -2.64 -23.36 -8.44
N ALA A 68 -3.02 -22.09 -8.35
CA ALA A 68 -4.12 -21.61 -7.51
C ALA A 68 -5.26 -21.03 -8.36
N ARG A 69 -6.50 -21.41 -8.05
CA ARG A 69 -7.70 -20.83 -8.68
C ARG A 69 -7.95 -19.43 -8.13
N ARG A 70 -8.19 -18.47 -9.03
CA ARG A 70 -8.53 -17.09 -8.62
C ARG A 70 -9.80 -17.09 -7.75
N PRO A 71 -9.79 -16.39 -6.60
CA PRO A 71 -10.97 -16.20 -5.78
C PRO A 71 -12.12 -15.56 -6.55
N ARG A 72 -13.35 -15.97 -6.27
CA ARG A 72 -14.56 -15.47 -6.94
C ARG A 72 -15.26 -14.42 -6.09
N LEU A 73 -15.90 -13.48 -6.76
CA LEU A 73 -16.83 -12.53 -6.15
C LEU A 73 -18.03 -13.29 -5.57
N ARG A 74 -18.42 -12.96 -4.35
CA ARG A 74 -19.57 -13.54 -3.64
C ARG A 74 -20.41 -12.43 -3.02
N LYS A 75 -21.69 -12.69 -2.79
CA LYS A 75 -22.53 -11.77 -2.01
C LYS A 75 -21.99 -11.69 -0.58
N ILE A 76 -21.98 -10.49 -0.03
CA ILE A 76 -21.68 -10.24 1.37
C ILE A 76 -23.05 -10.23 2.05
N GLY A 77 -23.38 -11.33 2.73
CA GLY A 77 -24.60 -11.47 3.53
C GLY A 77 -24.39 -10.89 4.92
#